data_AF-A0A432ENE7-F1
#
_entry.id   AF-A0A432ENE7-F1
#
_cell.length_a   1.000
_cell.length_b   1.000
_cell.length_c   1.000
_cell.angle_alpha   90.00
_cell.angle_beta   90.00
_cell.angle_gamma   90.00
#
_symmetry.space_group_name_H-M   'P 1'
#
loop_
_entity.id
_entity.type
_entity.pdbx_description
1 polymer ?
#
loop_
_entity_poly.entity_id
_entity_poly.type
_entity_poly.pdbx_seq_one_letter_code
_entity_poly.pdbx_strand_id
1 'polypeptide(L)' 'MVATLSRLFAKAIDEGELDYLEGRSVKVEAADAGVSFAFGMDDGKLIRRAIDANHDLTLTGKVYDFLLLASR' A
#
# COMPACT_ATOMS: atom_id res chain seq x y z
N MET A 1 8.69 7.09 -6.09
CA MET A 1 7.93 6.46 -4.99
C MET A 1 6.99 5.35 -5.48
N VAL A 2 6.14 5.58 -6.49
CA VAL A 2 5.27 4.52 -7.07
C VAL A 2 6.08 3.33 -7.58
N ALA A 3 7.14 3.56 -8.35
CA ALA A 3 8.02 2.50 -8.85
C ALA A 3 8.61 1.60 -7.73
N THR A 4 8.83 2.14 -6.53
CA THR A 4 9.33 1.38 -5.39
C THR A 4 8.25 0.46 -4.83
N LEU A 5 7.01 0.97 -4.68
CA LEU A 5 5.87 0.17 -4.24
C LEU A 5 5.48 -0.87 -5.29
N SER A 6 5.42 -0.50 -6.56
CA SER A 6 5.15 -1.43 -7.67
C SER A 6 6.17 -2.55 -7.72
N ARG A 7 7.45 -2.27 -7.41
CA ARG A 7 8.48 -3.31 -7.32
C ARG A 7 8.35 -4.16 -6.07
N LEU A 8 8.00 -3.57 -4.92
CA LEU A 8 7.78 -4.29 -3.66
C LEU A 8 6.62 -5.29 -3.79
N PHE A 9 5.54 -4.86 -4.43
CA PHE A 9 4.32 -5.66 -4.61
C PHE A 9 4.27 -6.41 -5.95
N ALA A 10 5.32 -6.38 -6.77
CA ALA A 10 5.28 -6.95 -8.12
C ALA A 10 4.83 -8.41 -8.13
N LYS A 11 5.31 -9.21 -7.18
CA LYS A 11 4.92 -10.62 -7.02
C LYS A 11 3.45 -10.78 -6.62
N ALA A 12 3.00 -10.03 -5.60
CA ALA A 12 1.61 -10.06 -5.14
C ALA A 12 0.62 -9.57 -6.23
N ILE A 13 1.05 -8.64 -7.09
CA ILE A 13 0.27 -8.20 -8.25
C ILE A 13 0.17 -9.32 -9.30
N ASP A 14 1.31 -9.97 -9.63
CA ASP A 14 1.36 -11.05 -10.62
C ASP A 14 0.57 -12.29 -10.17
N GLU A 15 0.58 -12.57 -8.87
CA GLU A 15 -0.19 -13.67 -8.25
C GLU A 15 -1.68 -13.30 -8.02
N GLY A 16 -2.11 -12.09 -8.39
CA GLY A 16 -3.49 -11.61 -8.22
C GLY A 16 -3.91 -11.37 -6.77
N GLU A 17 -2.96 -11.39 -5.82
CA GLU A 17 -3.23 -11.20 -4.40
C GLU A 17 -3.80 -9.81 -4.11
N LEU A 18 -3.50 -8.79 -4.93
CA LEU A 18 -3.99 -7.42 -4.75
C LEU A 18 -5.30 -7.11 -5.47
N ASP A 19 -5.92 -8.06 -6.18
CA ASP A 19 -7.14 -7.83 -6.96
C ASP A 19 -8.33 -7.35 -6.10
N TYR A 20 -8.34 -7.68 -4.81
CA TYR A 20 -9.37 -7.19 -3.88
C TYR A 20 -9.30 -5.66 -3.63
N LEU A 21 -8.20 -5.02 -4.03
CA LEU A 21 -8.01 -3.56 -3.97
C LEU A 21 -8.48 -2.84 -5.24
N GLU A 22 -9.00 -3.56 -6.24
CA GLU A 22 -9.49 -2.95 -7.47
C GLU A 22 -10.60 -1.93 -7.16
N GLY A 23 -10.40 -0.69 -7.61
CA GLY A 23 -11.31 0.42 -7.31
C GLY A 23 -11.30 0.90 -5.85
N ARG A 24 -10.44 0.33 -4.99
CA ARG A 24 -10.28 0.69 -3.57
C ARG A 24 -8.91 1.32 -3.31
N SER A 25 -8.75 1.88 -2.12
CA SER A 25 -7.53 2.54 -1.69
C SER A 25 -7.14 2.22 -0.26
N VAL A 26 -5.85 2.07 -0.05
CA VAL A 26 -5.22 1.84 1.24
C VAL A 26 -4.25 2.97 1.52
N LYS A 27 -4.35 3.55 2.72
CA LYS A 27 -3.32 4.40 3.30
C LYS A 27 -2.52 3.62 4.33
N VAL A 28 -1.21 3.79 4.31
CA VAL A 28 -0.28 3.26 5.31
C VAL A 28 0.41 4.44 5.99
N GLU A 29 0.40 4.44 7.32
CA GLU A 29 0.99 5.48 8.16
C GLU A 29 1.90 4.85 9.23
N ALA A 30 3.20 5.12 9.14
CA ALA A 30 4.19 4.77 10.15
C ALA A 30 4.54 6.02 10.98
N ALA A 31 3.84 6.18 12.10
CA ALA A 31 3.84 7.43 12.88
C ALA A 31 5.20 7.72 13.54
N ASP A 32 5.97 6.69 13.87
CA ASP A 32 7.30 6.78 14.49
C ASP A 32 8.40 7.26 13.52
N ALA A 33 8.18 7.16 12.21
CA ALA A 33 9.10 7.62 11.18
C ALA A 33 8.56 8.80 10.35
N GLY A 34 7.32 9.24 10.61
CA GLY A 34 6.67 10.28 9.80
C GLY A 34 6.46 9.87 8.34
N VAL A 35 6.36 8.56 8.07
CA VAL A 35 6.18 8.02 6.72
C VAL A 35 4.71 7.76 6.47
N SER A 36 4.19 8.27 5.35
CA SER A 36 2.83 7.98 4.91
C SER A 36 2.78 7.83 3.40
N PHE A 37 2.04 6.84 2.93
CA PHE A 37 1.77 6.66 1.51
C PHE A 37 0.39 6.03 1.33
N ALA A 38 -0.23 6.30 0.18
CA ALA A 38 -1.49 5.70 -0.20
C ALA A 38 -1.42 5.15 -1.61
N PHE A 39 -2.07 4.01 -1.83
CA PHE A 39 -2.10 3.31 -3.10
C PHE A 39 -3.43 2.56 -3.28
N GLY A 40 -3.67 2.09 -4.49
CA GLY A 40 -4.81 1.24 -4.83
C GLY A 40 -4.52 0.48 -6.13
N MET A 41 -5.51 -0.26 -6.60
CA MET A 41 -5.46 -0.92 -7.92
C MET A 41 -6.50 -0.27 -8.86
N ASP A 42 -6.09 -0.09 -10.12
CA ASP A 42 -6.94 0.36 -11.22
C ASP A 42 -6.45 -0.31 -12.51
N ASP A 43 -7.34 -1.03 -13.19
CA ASP A 43 -7.06 -1.81 -14.41
C ASP A 43 -5.89 -2.78 -14.21
N GLY A 44 -5.87 -3.47 -13.06
CA GLY A 44 -4.82 -4.44 -12.70
C GLY A 44 -3.45 -3.81 -12.45
N LYS A 45 -3.39 -2.47 -12.26
CA LYS A 45 -2.14 -1.74 -12.01
C LYS A 45 -2.16 -1.05 -10.66
N LEU A 46 -1.03 -1.10 -9.99
CA LEU A 46 -0.81 -0.34 -8.77
C LEU A 46 -0.71 1.15 -9.08
N ILE A 47 -1.63 1.93 -8.52
CA ILE A 47 -1.68 3.38 -8.67
C ILE A 47 -1.43 4.09 -7.34
N ARG A 48 -0.85 5.29 -7.40
CA ARG A 48 -0.74 6.16 -6.23
C ARG A 48 -2.10 6.80 -5.93
N ARG A 49 -2.43 6.92 -4.66
CA ARG A 49 -3.53 7.76 -4.18
C ARG A 49 -2.97 8.94 -3.36
N ALA A 50 -3.72 10.04 -3.34
CA ALA A 50 -3.38 11.18 -2.48
C ALA A 50 -3.60 10.79 -1.02
N ILE A 51 -2.74 11.24 -0.10
CA ILE A 51 -2.75 10.82 1.32
C ILE A 51 -3.93 11.43 2.08
N ASP A 52 -4.41 12.58 1.61
CA ASP A 52 -5.51 13.38 2.15
C ASP A 52 -6.87 13.02 1.54
N ALA A 53 -6.93 12.03 0.65
CA ALA A 53 -8.18 11.52 0.13
C ALA A 53 -8.92 10.66 1.16
N ASN A 54 -10.20 10.41 0.92
CA ASN A 54 -10.93 9.40 1.68
C ASN A 54 -10.45 8.00 1.25
N HIS A 55 -10.03 7.19 2.21
CA HIS A 55 -9.48 5.86 1.97
C HIS A 55 -10.38 4.78 2.53
N ASP A 56 -10.49 3.66 1.83
CA ASP A 56 -11.30 2.51 2.24
C ASP A 56 -10.67 1.79 3.45
N LEU A 57 -9.34 1.86 3.57
CA LEU A 57 -8.59 1.31 4.69
C LEU A 57 -7.40 2.21 5.05
N THR A 58 -7.19 2.43 6.34
CA THR A 58 -5.96 3.06 6.85
C THR A 58 -5.27 2.12 7.83
N LEU A 59 -4.05 1.70 7.50
CA LEU A 59 -3.16 0.95 8.38
C LEU A 59 -2.24 1.92 9.10
N THR A 60 -2.29 1.93 10.43
CA THR A 60 -1.44 2.77 11.28
C THR A 60 -0.62 1.91 12.21
N GLY A 61 0.68 2.20 12.33
CA GLY A 61 1.58 1.44 13.20
C GLY A 61 2.95 2.08 13.30
N LYS A 62 3.90 1.33 13.87
CA LYS A 62 5.32 1.66 13.84
C LYS A 62 5.98 1.03 12.62
N VAL A 63 7.09 1.59 12.14
CA VAL A 63 7.89 0.98 11.05
C VAL A 63 8.20 -0.49 11.35
N TYR A 64 8.53 -0.80 12.61
CA TYR A 64 8.83 -2.16 13.05
C TYR A 64 7.66 -3.14 12.82
N ASP A 65 6.42 -2.71 13.05
CA ASP A 65 5.22 -3.55 12.86
C ASP A 65 5.06 -3.95 11.39
N PHE A 66 5.29 -2.99 10.47
CA PHE A 66 5.22 -3.24 9.03
C PHE A 66 6.38 -4.11 8.52
N LEU A 67 7.59 -3.97 9.09
CA LEU A 67 8.71 -4.84 8.76
C LEU A 67 8.46 -6.29 9.21
N LEU A 68 7.84 -6.49 10.38
CA LEU A 68 7.44 -7.81 10.84
C LEU A 68 6.41 -8.46 9.89
N LEU A 69 5.43 -7.68 9.41
CA LEU A 69 4.46 -8.18 8.42
C LEU A 69 5.10 -8.55 7.10
N ALA A 70 6.01 -7.73 6.58
CA ALA A 70 6.70 -7.97 5.31
C ALA A 70 7.72 -9.12 5.35
N SER A 71 8.13 -9.53 6.56
CA SER A 71 9.05 -10.66 6.78
C SER A 71 8.36 -12.03 6.82
N ARG A 72 7.03 -12.07 6.73
CA ARG A 72 6.23 -13.30 6.68
C ARG A 72 5.89 -13.64 5.24
#